data_AF-A0A957Y5K1-F1
#
_entry.id   AF-A0A957Y5K1-F1
#
_cell.length_a   1.000
_cell.length_b   1.000
_cell.length_c   1.000
_cell.angle_alpha   90.00
_cell.angle_beta   90.00
_cell.angle_gamma   90.00
#
_symmetry.space_group_name_H-M   'P 1'
#
loop_
_entity.id
_entity.type
_entity.pdbx_description
1 polymer ?
#
loop_
_entity_poly.entity_id
_entity_poly.type
_entity_poly.pdbx_seq_one_letter_code
_entity_poly.pdbx_strand_id
1 'polypeptide(L)'
;MNFYNRITGQTVTPEPWQLELKVGDHYIIKQPKFWVGDEVGIAPTCYGEIITNTPEEDEPPYPNGFFLVRAFSQWCPEGELGMFCIIEATRQITKEKFEQARLQGWPTEDPNA
;
A
#
# COMPACT_ATOMS: atom_id res chain seq x y z
N MET A 1 -18.05 -8.83 1.89
CA MET A 1 -17.75 -7.60 1.15
C MET A 1 -16.55 -7.91 0.28
N ASN A 2 -16.59 -7.58 -1.02
CA ASN A 2 -15.53 -7.93 -1.95
C ASN A 2 -14.93 -6.65 -2.54
N PHE A 3 -13.63 -6.69 -2.82
CA PHE A 3 -12.85 -5.55 -3.32
C PHE A 3 -12.07 -5.97 -4.56
N TYR A 4 -11.86 -5.03 -5.49
CA TYR A 4 -11.04 -5.27 -6.68
C TYR A 4 -9.58 -4.93 -6.40
N ASN A 5 -8.72 -5.95 -6.43
CA ASN A 5 -7.28 -5.79 -6.25
C ASN A 5 -6.66 -5.26 -7.54
N ARG A 6 -6.18 -4.02 -7.56
CA ARG A 6 -5.58 -3.44 -8.78
C ARG A 6 -4.25 -4.07 -9.15
N ILE A 7 -3.55 -4.67 -8.19
CA ILE A 7 -2.24 -5.31 -8.41
C ILE A 7 -2.43 -6.68 -9.07
N THR A 8 -3.42 -7.47 -8.62
CA THR A 8 -3.65 -8.82 -9.15
C THR A 8 -4.73 -8.88 -10.23
N GLY A 9 -5.55 -7.84 -10.37
CA GLY A 9 -6.70 -7.82 -11.27
C GLY A 9 -7.89 -8.67 -10.80
N GLN A 10 -7.91 -9.09 -9.54
CA GLN A 10 -8.90 -10.02 -9.00
C GLN A 10 -9.83 -9.35 -7.98
N THR A 11 -11.10 -9.76 -7.99
CA THR A 11 -12.03 -9.43 -6.91
C THR A 11 -11.83 -10.41 -5.76
N VAL A 12 -11.44 -9.91 -4.60
CA VAL A 12 -11.10 -10.73 -3.42
C VAL A 12 -11.87 -10.27 -2.17
N THR A 13 -12.05 -11.20 -1.23
CA THR A 13 -12.54 -10.90 0.12
C THR A 13 -11.34 -10.49 0.97
N PRO A 14 -11.40 -9.38 1.73
CA PRO A 14 -10.30 -8.96 2.58
C PRO A 14 -10.11 -9.94 3.73
N GLU A 15 -8.86 -10.14 4.12
CA GLU A 15 -8.52 -10.85 5.34
C GLU A 15 -8.95 -10.02 6.57
N PRO A 16 -9.24 -10.65 7.73
CA PRO A 16 -9.70 -9.92 8.91
C PRO A 16 -8.79 -8.76 9.33
N TRP A 17 -7.46 -8.93 9.28
CA TRP A 17 -6.52 -7.87 9.64
C TRP A 17 -6.54 -6.69 8.65
N GLN A 18 -6.88 -6.91 7.38
CA GLN A 18 -7.00 -5.83 6.39
C GLN A 18 -8.19 -4.93 6.72
N LEU A 19 -9.24 -5.48 7.33
CA LEU A 19 -10.40 -4.72 7.81
C LEU A 19 -10.09 -3.86 9.06
N GLU A 20 -8.99 -4.16 9.75
CA GLU A 20 -8.56 -3.45 10.95
C GLU A 20 -7.61 -2.27 10.64
N LEU A 21 -7.16 -2.14 9.39
CA LEU A 21 -6.31 -1.03 8.95
C LEU A 21 -7.01 0.31 9.12
N LYS A 22 -6.28 1.29 9.65
CA LYS A 22 -6.78 2.63 9.96
C LYS A 22 -5.71 3.71 9.76
N VAL A 23 -6.15 4.97 9.84
CA VAL A 23 -5.27 6.14 9.79
C VAL A 23 -4.12 6.02 10.82
N GLY A 24 -2.89 6.28 10.36
CA GLY A 24 -1.66 6.15 11.11
C GLY A 24 -0.99 4.77 11.04
N ASP A 25 -1.67 3.76 10.50
CA ASP A 25 -1.07 2.44 10.28
C ASP A 25 -0.08 2.46 9.12
N HIS A 26 0.85 1.51 9.17
CA HIS A 26 1.86 1.30 8.14
C HIS A 26 1.72 -0.09 7.55
N TYR A 27 2.00 -0.24 6.26
CA TYR A 27 1.84 -1.50 5.56
C TYR A 27 2.94 -1.71 4.51
N ILE A 28 3.00 -2.93 3.98
CA ILE A 28 3.82 -3.27 2.82
C ILE A 28 2.99 -3.89 1.70
N ILE A 29 3.42 -3.64 0.48
CA ILE A 29 3.01 -4.36 -0.72
C ILE A 29 4.28 -5.02 -1.24
N LYS A 30 4.42 -6.33 -1.00
CA LYS A 30 5.60 -7.09 -1.40
C LYS A 30 5.62 -7.27 -2.91
N GLN A 31 6.68 -6.76 -3.54
CA GLN A 31 7.00 -6.98 -4.95
C GLN A 31 5.79 -6.91 -5.90
N PRO A 32 5.07 -5.77 -5.94
CA PRO A 32 3.87 -5.66 -6.76
C PRO A 32 4.20 -5.85 -8.23
N LYS A 33 3.30 -6.51 -8.96
CA LYS A 33 3.41 -6.66 -10.40
C LYS A 33 2.86 -5.42 -11.09
N PHE A 34 3.52 -5.01 -12.18
CA PHE A 34 3.03 -3.94 -13.05
C PHE A 34 3.17 -4.38 -14.51
N TRP A 35 2.37 -3.77 -15.38
CA TRP A 35 2.30 -4.12 -16.79
C TRP A 35 2.86 -2.98 -17.64
N VAL A 36 3.72 -3.32 -18.60
CA VAL A 36 4.24 -2.39 -19.62
C VAL A 36 3.96 -3.01 -20.98
N GLY A 37 2.86 -2.57 -21.62
CA GLY A 37 2.34 -3.28 -22.78
C GLY A 37 1.90 -4.70 -22.40
N ASP A 38 2.42 -5.70 -23.12
CA ASP A 38 2.15 -7.12 -22.85
C ASP A 38 3.14 -7.77 -21.86
N GLU A 39 4.12 -7.01 -21.37
CA GLU A 39 5.14 -7.52 -20.44
C GLU A 39 4.76 -7.27 -18.97
N VAL A 40 5.03 -8.26 -18.11
CA VAL A 40 4.88 -8.17 -16.65
C VAL A 40 6.23 -7.87 -16.02
N GLY A 41 6.33 -6.72 -15.35
CA GLY A 41 7.42 -6.36 -14.47
C GLY A 41 7.11 -6.63 -12.99
N ILE A 42 8.15 -6.69 -12.17
CA ILE A 42 8.04 -6.72 -10.71
C ILE A 42 8.66 -5.43 -10.18
N ALA A 43 7.87 -4.64 -9.47
CA ALA A 43 8.32 -3.42 -8.82
C ALA A 43 8.99 -3.75 -7.46
N PRO A 44 9.83 -2.85 -6.93
CA PRO A 44 10.32 -2.93 -5.55
C PRO A 44 9.16 -3.02 -4.57
N THR A 45 9.43 -3.58 -3.38
CA THR A 45 8.48 -3.54 -2.27
C THR A 45 8.08 -2.09 -1.98
N CYS A 46 6.77 -1.86 -1.88
CA CYS A 46 6.22 -0.57 -1.49
C CYS A 46 5.91 -0.57 0.00
N TYR A 47 6.26 0.51 0.68
CA TYR A 47 5.95 0.77 2.08
C TYR A 47 4.95 1.92 2.12
N GLY A 48 3.86 1.82 2.86
CA GLY A 48 2.85 2.87 2.91
C GLY A 48 2.50 3.29 4.32
N GLU A 49 2.12 4.56 4.46
CA GLU A 49 1.50 5.15 5.65
C GLU A 49 0.08 5.62 5.29
N ILE A 50 -0.90 5.27 6.12
CA ILE A 50 -2.29 5.70 5.95
C ILE A 50 -2.48 7.10 6.54
N ILE A 51 -2.75 8.09 5.70
CA ILE A 51 -2.84 9.51 6.08
C ILE A 51 -4.26 9.88 6.52
N THR A 52 -5.26 9.54 5.70
CA THR A 52 -6.66 9.88 5.97
C THR A 52 -7.57 8.93 5.21
N ASN A 53 -8.79 8.75 5.72
CA ASN A 53 -9.90 8.10 5.04
C ASN A 53 -11.03 9.08 4.66
N THR A 54 -10.77 10.37 4.87
CA THR A 54 -11.71 11.45 4.57
C THR A 54 -11.08 12.35 3.51
N PRO A 55 -11.79 12.64 2.40
CA PRO A 55 -11.34 13.59 1.39
C PRO A 55 -11.32 15.04 1.92
N GLU A 56 -10.83 15.97 1.09
CA GLU A 56 -11.03 17.40 1.32
C GLU A 56 -12.54 17.76 1.25
N GLU A 57 -12.94 18.92 1.80
CA GLU A 57 -14.37 19.29 1.99
C GLU A 57 -15.18 19.32 0.68
N ASP A 58 -14.53 19.55 -0.46
CA ASP A 58 -15.11 19.64 -1.79
C ASP A 58 -14.94 18.37 -2.64
N GLU A 59 -14.35 17.30 -2.08
CA GLU A 59 -14.13 16.03 -2.76
C GLU A 59 -15.15 14.94 -2.33
N PRO A 60 -15.52 14.02 -3.24
CA PRO A 60 -16.41 12.91 -2.90
C PRO A 60 -15.76 11.95 -1.90
N PRO A 61 -16.54 11.35 -0.97
CA PRO A 61 -16.03 10.41 0.02
C PRO A 61 -15.27 9.26 -0.63
N TYR A 62 -14.17 8.85 -0.01
CA TYR A 62 -13.45 7.66 -0.47
C TYR A 62 -14.35 6.42 -0.33
N PRO A 63 -14.28 5.47 -1.28
CA PRO A 63 -15.03 4.23 -1.14
C PRO A 63 -14.61 3.49 0.13
N ASN A 64 -15.52 2.74 0.74
CA ASN A 64 -15.21 1.94 1.94
C ASN A 64 -13.98 1.06 1.69
N GLY A 65 -13.05 1.05 2.64
CA GLY A 65 -11.77 0.32 2.56
C GLY A 65 -10.73 0.94 1.61
N PHE A 66 -10.93 2.20 1.22
CA PHE A 66 -9.93 3.01 0.54
C PHE A 66 -9.46 4.15 1.44
N PHE A 67 -8.18 4.48 1.32
CA PHE A 67 -7.52 5.52 2.08
C PHE A 67 -6.62 6.36 1.18
N LEU A 68 -6.40 7.62 1.57
CA LEU A 68 -5.24 8.38 1.10
C LEU A 68 -4.02 7.90 1.88
N VAL A 69 -2.96 7.57 1.15
CA VAL A 69 -1.69 7.11 1.70
C VAL A 69 -0.54 7.94 1.15
N ARG A 70 0.61 7.85 1.81
CA ARG A 70 1.90 8.10 1.16
C ARG A 70 2.64 6.79 1.03
N ALA A 71 2.98 6.42 -0.20
CA ALA A 71 3.67 5.19 -0.53
C ALA A 71 5.11 5.47 -0.95
N PHE A 72 6.03 4.66 -0.49
CA PHE A 72 7.48 4.78 -0.64
C PHE A 72 8.03 3.50 -1.24
N SER A 73 9.07 3.62 -2.03
CA SER A 73 9.83 2.48 -2.54
C SER A 73 11.23 2.94 -2.90
N GLN A 74 12.09 2.02 -3.33
CA GLN A 74 13.40 2.38 -3.87
C GLN A 74 13.30 3.34 -5.07
N TRP A 75 12.22 3.25 -5.85
CA TRP A 75 11.98 4.13 -7.01
C TRP A 75 11.39 5.48 -6.60
N CYS A 76 10.65 5.54 -5.50
CA CYS A 76 10.02 6.75 -4.98
C CYS A 76 10.43 7.00 -3.52
N PRO A 77 11.68 7.41 -3.27
CA PRO A 77 12.22 7.48 -1.91
C PRO A 77 11.63 8.59 -1.04
N GLU A 78 11.13 9.67 -1.65
CA GLU A 78 10.47 10.79 -0.97
C GLU A 78 8.98 10.53 -0.70
N GLY A 79 8.47 9.43 -1.25
CA GLY A 79 7.08 9.02 -1.18
C GLY A 79 6.16 9.78 -2.14
N GLU A 80 5.09 9.12 -2.54
CA GLU A 80 4.07 9.66 -3.42
C GLU A 80 2.69 9.50 -2.78
N LEU A 81 1.84 10.51 -2.92
CA LEU A 81 0.45 10.42 -2.48
C LEU A 81 -0.34 9.56 -3.45
N GLY A 82 -1.16 8.67 -2.91
CA GLY A 82 -1.99 7.79 -3.72
C GLY A 82 -3.20 7.30 -2.97
N MET A 83 -4.16 6.79 -3.73
CA MET A 83 -5.29 6.08 -3.16
C MET A 83 -4.93 4.60 -3.01
N PHE A 84 -5.15 4.04 -1.83
CA PHE A 84 -4.81 2.67 -1.47
C PHE A 84 -6.06 1.90 -1.09
N CYS A 85 -6.16 0.66 -1.55
CA CYS A 85 -7.21 -0.27 -1.13
C CYS A 85 -6.65 -1.28 -0.12
N ILE A 86 -7.35 -1.53 0.99
CA ILE A 86 -6.87 -2.42 2.08
C ILE A 86 -6.41 -3.81 1.63
N ILE A 87 -6.99 -4.33 0.55
CA ILE A 87 -6.66 -5.64 -0.02
C ILE A 87 -5.34 -5.67 -0.81
N GLU A 88 -4.76 -4.51 -1.11
CA GLU A 88 -3.47 -4.40 -1.78
C GLU A 88 -2.31 -4.62 -0.79
N ALA A 89 -2.53 -4.36 0.50
CA ALA A 89 -1.53 -4.63 1.52
C ALA A 89 -1.30 -6.14 1.64
N THR A 90 -0.03 -6.51 1.55
CA THR A 90 0.44 -7.88 1.82
C THR A 90 0.63 -8.13 3.31
N ARG A 91 0.94 -7.08 4.08
CA ARG A 91 1.09 -7.15 5.54
C ARG A 91 1.00 -5.75 6.18
N GLN A 92 0.49 -5.67 7.40
CA GLN A 92 0.66 -4.50 8.28
C GLN A 92 2.05 -4.55 8.96
N ILE A 93 2.70 -3.40 9.14
CA ILE A 93 3.99 -3.29 9.83
C ILE A 93 3.92 -2.23 10.92
N THR A 94 4.85 -2.29 11.88
CA THR A 94 4.99 -1.25 12.90
C THR A 94 5.68 -0.03 12.31
N LYS A 95 5.46 1.14 12.94
CA LYS A 95 6.19 2.37 12.63
C LYS A 95 7.71 2.19 12.71
N GLU A 96 8.21 1.43 13.69
CA GLU A 96 9.65 1.17 13.81
C GLU A 96 10.21 0.40 12.60
N LYS A 97 9.49 -0.62 12.10
CA LYS A 97 9.89 -1.33 10.88
C LYS A 97 9.85 -0.43 9.65
N PHE A 98 8.87 0.46 9.58
CA PHE A 98 8.77 1.45 8.51
C PHE A 98 9.96 2.42 8.53
N GLU A 99 10.33 2.96 9.69
CA GLU A 99 11.50 3.84 9.84
C GLU A 99 12.81 3.11 9.55
N GLN A 100 12.93 1.84 9.95
CA GLN A 100 14.09 1.01 9.58
C GLN A 100 14.21 0.85 8.06
N ALA A 101 13.11 0.61 7.36
CA ALA A 101 13.09 0.55 5.90
C ALA A 101 13.52 1.89 5.29
N ARG A 102 13.03 3.01 5.83
CA ARG A 102 13.45 4.37 5.40
C ARG A 102 14.95 4.58 5.56
N LEU A 103 15.52 4.23 6.72
CA LEU A 103 16.96 4.37 6.99
C LEU A 103 17.81 3.48 6.09
N GLN A 104 17.26 2.37 5.60
CA GLN A 104 17.92 1.45 4.65
C GLN A 104 17.69 1.82 3.18
N GLY A 105 16.97 2.91 2.90
CA GLY A 105 16.66 3.33 1.54
C GLY A 105 15.61 2.47 0.83
N TRP A 106 14.61 1.99 1.58
CA TRP A 106 13.45 1.23 1.08
C TRP A 106 13.85 -0.07 0.37
N PRO A 107 14.27 -1.10 1.12
CA PRO A 107 14.82 -2.32 0.53
C PRO A 107 13.81 -3.01 -0.40
N THR A 108 14.32 -3.57 -1.49
CA THR A 108 13.50 -4.21 -2.54
C THR A 108 12.77 -5.46 -2.04
N GLU A 109 13.36 -6.13 -1.06
CA GLU A 109 12.83 -7.31 -0.40
C GLU A 109 12.72 -7.02 1.09
N ASP A 110 11.64 -7.47 1.73
CA ASP A 110 11.56 -7.42 3.19
C ASP A 110 12.61 -8.41 3.75
N PRO A 111 13.64 -7.92 4.47
CA PRO A 111 14.68 -8.79 5.01
C PRO A 111 14.16 -9.75 6.10
N ASN A 112 12.93 -9.56 6.56
CA ASN A 112 12.26 -10.41 7.56
C ASN A 112 11.10 -11.24 6.96
N ALA A 113 11.12 -11.46 5.63
CA ALA A 113 10.16 -12.31 4.93
C ALA A 113 10.27 -13.79 5.33
#